data_AF-A0A3D2RRZ3-F1
#
_entry.id   AF-A0A3D2RRZ3-F1
#
_cell.length_a   1.000
_cell.length_b   1.000
_cell.length_c   1.000
_cell.angle_alpha   90.00
_cell.angle_beta   90.00
_cell.angle_gamma   90.00
#
_symmetry.space_group_name_H-M   'P 1'
#
loop_
_entity.id
_entity.type
_entity.pdbx_description
1 polymer ?
#
loop_
_entity_poly.entity_id
_entity_poly.type
_entity_poly.pdbx_seq_one_letter_code
_entity_poly.pdbx_strand_id
1 'polypeptide(L)' 'FANAGLYLLDPTVYDFIPDGKPMDMTDLIDVLLAKKKRVVSFPICEYWMDIGQHEDYEKAKSDADAEGA' A
#
# COMPACT_ATOMS: atom_id res chain seq x y z
N PHE A 1 1.81 -11.24 7.40
CA PHE A 1 1.22 -9.98 6.94
C PHE A 1 2.21 -9.31 6.02
N ALA A 2 1.76 -8.85 4.85
CA ALA A 2 2.53 -8.04 3.93
C ALA A 2 1.88 -6.65 3.83
N ASN A 3 2.64 -5.64 3.44
CA ASN A 3 2.08 -4.33 3.13
C ASN A 3 1.29 -4.44 1.82
N ALA A 4 0.02 -4.04 1.84
CA ALA A 4 -0.86 -4.14 0.68
C ALA A 4 -0.69 -3.00 -0.32
N GLY A 5 0.10 -1.97 -0.02
CA GLY A 5 0.21 -0.77 -0.86
C GLY A 5 -1.01 0.16 -0.79
N LEU A 6 -1.93 -0.09 0.17
CA LEU A 6 -3.07 0.77 0.46
C LEU A 6 -2.83 1.53 1.77
N TYR A 7 -3.00 2.86 1.72
CA TYR A 7 -2.71 3.73 2.84
C TYR A 7 -3.85 4.70 3.11
N LEU A 8 -4.17 4.90 4.38
CA LEU A 8 -5.02 6.00 4.85
C LEU A 8 -4.15 6.90 5.72
N LEU A 9 -3.99 8.15 5.31
CA LEU A 9 -3.08 9.11 5.95
C LEU A 9 -3.89 10.28 6.53
N ASP A 10 -3.48 10.71 7.73
CA ASP A 10 -3.90 12.00 8.26
C ASP A 10 -3.19 13.12 7.47
N PRO A 11 -3.84 14.24 7.11
CA PRO A 11 -3.21 15.32 6.36
C PRO A 11 -1.95 15.90 7.02
N THR A 12 -1.82 15.83 8.35
CA THR A 12 -0.60 16.27 9.04
C THR A 12 0.63 15.43 8.70
N VAL A 13 0.45 14.27 8.04
CA VAL A 13 1.56 13.44 7.55
C VAL A 13 2.31 14.11 6.41
N TYR A 14 1.67 15.00 5.64
CA TYR A 14 2.31 15.72 4.53
C TYR A 14 3.54 16.52 4.98
N ASP A 15 3.55 17.04 6.21
CA ASP A 15 4.68 17.80 6.77
C ASP A 15 5.98 16.99 6.90
N PHE A 16 5.92 15.66 6.75
CA PHE A 16 7.08 14.77 6.79
C PHE A 16 7.61 14.38 5.41
N ILE A 17 6.92 14.77 4.33
CA ILE A 17 7.32 14.47 2.96
C ILE A 17 8.16 15.65 2.43
N PRO A 18 9.38 15.41 1.92
CA PRO A 18 10.25 16.48 1.44
C PRO A 18 9.76 17.06 0.11
N ASP A 19 9.68 18.39 0.04
CA ASP A 19 9.31 19.09 -1.19
C ASP A 19 10.25 18.77 -2.35
N GLY A 20 9.65 18.43 -3.50
CA GLY A 20 10.36 18.24 -4.76
C GLY A 20 11.31 17.05 -4.79
N LYS A 21 11.23 16.12 -3.82
CA LYS A 21 12.05 14.90 -3.77
C LYS A 21 11.15 13.66 -3.72
N PRO A 22 11.49 12.60 -4.48
CA PRO A 22 10.83 11.32 -4.32
C PRO A 22 11.10 10.75 -2.93
N MET A 23 10.11 10.06 -2.38
CA MET A 23 10.17 9.37 -1.10
C MET A 23 9.28 8.13 -1.19
N ASP A 24 9.78 6.99 -0.71
CA ASP A 24 8.99 5.76 -0.68
C ASP A 24 8.06 5.74 0.53
N MET A 25 6.92 5.04 0.39
CA MET A 25 5.94 4.92 1.47
C MET A 25 6.50 4.19 2.70
N THR A 26 7.43 3.25 2.50
CA THR A 26 8.13 2.56 3.60
C THR A 26 8.99 3.54 4.39
N ASP A 27 9.71 4.44 3.71
CA ASP A 27 10.52 5.46 4.37
C ASP A 27 9.65 6.43 5.18
N LEU A 28 8.48 6.81 4.63
CA LEU A 28 7.55 7.68 5.33
C LEU A 28 7.04 7.03 6.62
N ILE A 29 6.70 5.75 6.56
CA ILE A 29 6.30 4.96 7.73
C ILE A 29 7.43 4.94 8.77
N ASP A 30 8.67 4.68 8.36
CA ASP A 30 9.83 4.66 9.26
C ASP A 30 10.05 6.02 9.93
N VAL A 31 9.92 7.12 9.18
CA VAL A 31 10.01 8.49 9.73
C VAL A 31 8.92 8.75 10.78
N LEU A 32 7.68 8.34 10.50
CA LEU A 32 6.56 8.52 11.43
C LEU A 32 6.76 7.72 12.72
N LEU A 33 7.23 6.46 12.60
CA LEU A 33 7.56 5.60 13.74
C LEU A 33 8.69 6.20 14.58
N ALA A 34 9.77 6.66 13.94
CA ALA A 34 10.89 7.31 14.62
C ALA A 34 10.47 8.57 15.38
N LYS A 35 9.50 9.33 14.84
CA LYS A 35 8.89 10.50 15.48
C LYS A 35 7.78 10.16 16.48
N LYS A 36 7.60 8.87 16.81
CA LYS A 36 6.58 8.36 17.74
C LYS A 36 5.15 8.78 17.37
N LYS A 37 4.88 8.94 16.07
CA LYS A 37 3.52 9.12 15.56
C LYS A 37 2.79 7.78 15.58
N ARG A 38 1.46 7.84 15.61
CA ARG A 38 0.63 6.64 15.58
C ARG A 38 0.61 6.07 14.16
N VAL A 39 1.16 4.88 14.01
CA VAL A 39 1.04 4.05 12.79
C VAL A 39 0.36 2.75 13.21
N VAL A 40 -0.66 2.34 12.44
CA VAL A 40 -1.41 1.10 12.68
C VAL A 40 -1.54 0.35 11.37
N SER A 41 -1.61 -0.98 11.45
CA SER A 41 -1.98 -1.83 10.31
C SER A 41 -3.44 -2.26 10.44
N PHE A 42 -4.11 -2.40 9.30
CA PHE A 42 -5.43 -3.01 9.22
C PHE A 42 -5.31 -4.30 8.42
N PRO A 43 -5.74 -5.46 8.97
CA PRO A 43 -5.66 -6.72 8.24
C PRO A 43 -6.70 -6.76 7.12
N ILE A 44 -6.27 -7.06 5.90
CA ILE A 44 -7.13 -7.43 4.78
C ILE A 44 -7.13 -8.95 4.71
N CYS A 45 -8.29 -9.57 4.75
CA CYS A 45 -8.46 -11.03 4.72
C CYS A 45 -9.13 -11.51 3.43
N GLU A 46 -9.60 -10.58 2.63
CA GLU A 46 -10.20 -10.77 1.32
C GLU A 46 -9.12 -11.06 0.26
N TYR A 47 -9.55 -11.42 -0.95
CA TYR A 47 -8.67 -11.58 -2.09
C TYR A 47 -7.89 -10.27 -2.33
N TRP A 48 -6.56 -10.39 -2.39
CA TRP A 48 -5.64 -9.30 -2.69
C TRP A 48 -4.52 -9.82 -3.56
N MET A 49 -4.22 -9.10 -4.64
CA MET A 49 -3.17 -9.46 -5.58
C MET A 49 -2.40 -8.21 -6.02
N ASP A 50 -1.07 -8.28 -5.90
CA ASP A 50 -0.15 -7.29 -6.47
C ASP A 50 0.13 -7.66 -7.92
N ILE A 51 -0.04 -6.71 -8.85
CA ILE A 51 0.13 -6.92 -10.29
C ILE A 51 1.40 -6.19 -10.73
N GLY A 52 2.52 -6.91 -10.76
CA GLY A 52 3.83 -6.35 -11.09
C GLY A 52 4.42 -6.84 -12.42
N GLN A 53 3.99 -8.02 -12.89
CA GLN A 53 4.44 -8.65 -14.14
C GLN A 53 3.26 -8.98 -15.06
N HIS A 54 3.55 -9.35 -16.31
CA HIS A 54 2.50 -9.68 -17.28
C HIS A 54 1.69 -10.91 -16.86
N GLU A 55 2.34 -11.91 -16.27
CA GLU A 55 1.69 -13.11 -15.77
C GLU A 55 0.71 -12.81 -14.61
N ASP A 56 1.04 -11.82 -13.77
CA ASP A 56 0.14 -11.38 -12.69
C ASP A 56 -1.14 -10.78 -13.26
N TYR A 57 -1.01 -9.98 -14.33
CA TYR A 57 -2.15 -9.37 -15.00
C TYR A 57 -3.09 -10.41 -15.62
N GLU A 58 -2.54 -11.40 -16.35
CA GLU A 58 -3.35 -12.47 -16.96
C GLU A 58 -4.09 -13.29 -15.90
N LYS A 59 -3.43 -13.56 -14.77
CA LYS A 59 -4.07 -14.25 -13.65
C LYS A 59 -5.19 -13.39 -13.02
N ALA A 60 -4.93 -12.13 -12.70
CA ALA A 60 -5.94 -11.25 -12.12
C ALA A 60 -7.18 -11.11 -13.02
N LYS A 61 -6.96 -11.07 -14.35
CA LYS A 61 -8.04 -11.08 -15.34
C LYS A 61 -8.84 -12.38 -15.32
N SER A 62 -8.16 -13.53 -15.32
CA SER A 62 -8.83 -14.84 -15.23
C SER A 62 -9.63 -14.99 -13.94
N ASP A 63 -9.10 -14.51 -12.82
CA ASP A 63 -9.77 -14.57 -11.51
C ASP A 63 -11.04 -13.70 -11.53
N ALA A 64 -10.96 -12.48 -12.09
CA ALA A 64 -12.12 -11.57 -12.21
C ALA A 64 -13.23 -12.10 -13.14
N ASP A 65 -12.86 -12.72 -14.27
CA ASP A 65 -13.82 -13.32 -15.20
C ASP A 65 -14.55 -14.53 -14.58
N ALA A 66 -13.87 -15.29 -13.69
CA ALA A 66 -14.46 -16.44 -13.00
C ALA A 66 -15.46 -16.04 -11.89
N GLU A 67 -15.28 -14.88 -11.25
CA GLU A 67 -16.20 -14.36 -10.24
C GLU A 67 -17.50 -13.78 -10.83
N GLY A 68 -17.50 -13.42 -12.13
CA GLY A 68 -18.67 -12.90 -12.84
C GLY A 68 -19.56 -13.93 -13.53
N ALA A 69 -19.20 -15.23 -13.47
CA ALA A 69 -19.87 -16.34 -14.12
C ALA A 69 -20.81 -17.15 -13.20
#